data_AF-A0A8C9I1F4-F1
#
_entry.id   AF-A0A8C9I1F4-F1
#
_cell.length_a   1.000
_cell.length_b   1.000
_cell.length_c   1.000
_cell.angle_alpha   90.00
_cell.angle_beta   90.00
_cell.angle_gamma   90.00
#
_symmetry.space_group_name_H-M   'P 1'
#
loop_
_entity.id
_entity.type
_entity.pdbx_description
1 polymer ?
#
loop_
_entity_poly.entity_id
_entity_poly.type
_entity_poly.pdbx_seq_one_letter_code
_entity_poly.pdbx_strand_id
1 'polypeptide(L)'
;MSEVWTGVLFYNVPGPGYLFYNPFPLPETYIPIRLTGLGLVCLDSAVTICCFSSSLEGFPLGCTVKSETKGIWMWCVPHPSKPNHTLVLLDTEGLGDMEKSDPKNDSWIFALGVLLSSSFVYNSMNTINHQALEELHYVTELTELIRAKSCPKPDEVEDSSEFVSFFPDFIWTVRDFTLELKLDGHPITEDEYLENALKLIPGKNPQIQNSNKPRKWIRHFFPKRKCFVFDRPTNDKKLLLHVEEVPEDQLDINFQVQLENFRSYILTHAKTKTLREGILVTGNRLGMLVETYLDAINSGAVPCLENAMAALAQRENSAAVQRAADHYSQRMAQQMRFPTDTLQDLLDVHTACEREAIAVFMEHSFKDKNQEFQKKLVDTMEKKKEDFVLQNEEASAKYCQAELKRLSELLMESISRGTFFVPGGHNIYLEAKRKIEQDYTLVPRKGIKVRNKGRIDDRGYSVQKTILNTDQMKINSYL
;
A
#
# COMPACT_ATOMS: atom_id res chain seq x y z
N MET A 1 -35.81 0.03 6.21
CA MET A 1 -34.60 0.77 5.75
C MET A 1 -33.49 0.42 6.71
N SER A 2 -32.34 -0.02 6.21
CA SER A 2 -31.27 -0.80 6.89
C SER A 2 -31.58 -2.30 7.00
N GLU A 3 -30.99 -3.07 6.08
CA GLU A 3 -30.67 -4.51 6.09
C GLU A 3 -30.54 -5.01 4.65
N VAL A 4 -29.49 -4.58 3.93
CA VAL A 4 -28.97 -5.23 2.72
C VAL A 4 -27.48 -4.88 2.68
N TRP A 5 -26.63 -5.78 2.20
CA TRP A 5 -25.17 -5.67 2.04
C TRP A 5 -24.33 -6.07 3.26
N THR A 6 -24.43 -7.34 3.66
CA THR A 6 -23.32 -8.04 4.33
C THR A 6 -23.00 -9.29 3.52
N GLY A 7 -21.87 -9.28 2.81
CA GLY A 7 -21.43 -10.45 2.05
C GLY A 7 -20.47 -10.15 0.91
N VAL A 8 -19.34 -9.48 1.16
CA VAL A 8 -18.17 -9.59 0.26
C VAL A 8 -16.89 -9.57 1.10
N LEU A 9 -16.08 -10.62 0.91
CA LEU A 9 -14.91 -11.07 1.67
C LEU A 9 -15.18 -11.53 3.10
N PHE A 10 -15.01 -12.83 3.39
CA PHE A 10 -14.20 -13.37 4.49
C PHE A 10 -14.21 -14.92 4.47
N TYR A 11 -13.14 -15.48 5.04
CA TYR A 11 -12.67 -16.86 5.00
C TYR A 11 -13.56 -17.94 5.65
N ASN A 12 -13.25 -19.17 5.28
CA ASN A 12 -13.66 -20.42 5.91
C ASN A 12 -12.82 -20.69 7.20
N VAL A 13 -13.44 -20.62 8.38
CA VAL A 13 -13.01 -21.35 9.59
C VAL A 13 -14.29 -21.83 10.31
N PRO A 14 -14.44 -23.13 10.65
CA PRO A 14 -15.68 -23.66 11.20
C PRO A 14 -15.85 -23.26 12.68
N GLY A 15 -16.88 -22.47 12.99
CA GLY A 15 -17.31 -22.16 14.36
C GLY A 15 -18.52 -21.22 14.39
N PRO A 16 -19.45 -21.35 15.35
CA PRO A 16 -20.72 -20.64 15.30
C PRO A 16 -20.59 -19.21 15.85
N GLY A 17 -21.05 -18.25 15.06
CA GLY A 17 -21.57 -16.97 15.54
C GLY A 17 -20.53 -15.87 15.81
N TYR A 18 -20.87 -14.68 15.33
CA TYR A 18 -20.24 -13.36 15.52
C TYR A 18 -19.17 -12.96 14.49
N LEU A 19 -19.60 -12.05 13.61
CA LEU A 19 -18.78 -11.21 12.73
C LEU A 19 -17.83 -10.36 13.59
N PHE A 20 -16.53 -10.65 13.50
CA PHE A 20 -15.48 -9.75 13.93
C PHE A 20 -14.63 -9.37 12.72
N TYR A 21 -14.58 -8.07 12.41
CA TYR A 21 -13.36 -7.47 11.87
C TYR A 21 -12.29 -7.69 12.94
N ASN A 22 -11.43 -8.68 12.75
CA ASN A 22 -10.38 -8.99 13.70
C ASN A 22 -9.07 -8.35 13.21
N PRO A 23 -8.60 -7.26 13.85
CA PRO A 23 -7.25 -6.78 13.63
C PRO A 23 -6.32 -7.73 14.38
N PHE A 24 -6.06 -8.93 13.85
CA PHE A 24 -5.07 -9.79 14.47
C PHE A 24 -3.68 -9.14 14.30
N PRO A 25 -2.91 -9.01 15.40
CA PRO A 25 -1.53 -8.56 15.32
C PRO A 25 -0.75 -9.66 14.60
N LEU A 26 -0.17 -9.31 13.46
CA LEU A 26 0.76 -10.19 12.75
C LEU A 26 1.93 -10.51 13.70
N PRO A 27 2.22 -11.79 14.02
CA PRO A 27 3.31 -12.15 14.91
C PRO A 27 4.67 -11.67 14.36
N GLU A 28 5.53 -11.20 15.27
CA GLU A 28 6.79 -10.44 15.06
C GLU A 28 7.92 -11.16 14.31
N THR A 29 7.64 -12.22 13.56
CA THR A 29 8.65 -12.92 12.76
C THR A 29 8.13 -13.26 11.37
N TYR A 30 7.89 -12.22 10.57
CA TYR A 30 7.86 -12.38 9.12
C TYR A 30 9.25 -12.09 8.56
N ILE A 31 9.87 -13.09 7.96
CA ILE A 31 10.89 -12.86 6.93
C ILE A 31 10.17 -12.02 5.86
N PRO A 32 10.61 -10.78 5.57
CA PRO A 32 9.89 -9.92 4.66
C PRO A 32 9.98 -10.52 3.26
N ILE A 33 8.96 -11.29 2.86
CA ILE A 33 8.77 -11.63 1.46
C ILE A 33 8.37 -10.31 0.80
N ARG A 34 9.34 -9.69 0.13
CA ARG A 34 9.15 -8.53 -0.74
C ARG A 34 8.16 -8.98 -1.83
N LEU A 35 6.86 -8.75 -1.62
CA LEU A 35 5.79 -9.13 -2.54
C LEU A 35 5.88 -8.25 -3.79
N THR A 36 6.69 -8.65 -4.77
CA THR A 36 7.01 -7.84 -5.97
C THR A 36 6.12 -8.10 -7.17
N GLY A 37 5.01 -8.83 -7.02
CA GLY A 37 4.01 -8.94 -8.07
C GLY A 37 2.95 -10.00 -7.81
N LEU A 38 1.69 -9.62 -7.98
CA LEU A 38 0.54 -10.53 -7.89
C LEU A 38 0.11 -10.96 -9.30
N GLY A 39 0.13 -12.25 -9.62
CA GLY A 39 -0.63 -12.77 -10.76
C GLY A 39 -2.03 -13.11 -10.26
N LEU A 40 -3.06 -12.40 -10.71
CA LEU A 40 -4.43 -12.59 -10.24
C LEU A 40 -5.24 -13.28 -11.34
N VAL A 41 -5.64 -14.52 -11.08
CA VAL A 41 -6.45 -15.33 -12.00
C VAL A 41 -7.84 -15.47 -11.41
N CYS A 42 -8.84 -14.88 -12.07
CA CYS A 42 -10.25 -15.08 -11.73
C CYS A 42 -10.75 -16.32 -12.46
N LEU A 43 -11.19 -17.34 -11.72
CA LEU A 43 -11.70 -18.61 -12.22
C LEU A 43 -13.18 -18.70 -11.89
N ASP A 44 -14.02 -18.89 -12.91
CA ASP A 44 -15.42 -19.23 -12.74
C ASP A 44 -15.54 -20.77 -12.72
N SER A 45 -15.97 -21.35 -11.60
CA SER A 45 -16.09 -22.79 -11.31
C SER A 45 -14.83 -23.52 -10.81
N ALA A 46 -15.05 -24.17 -9.67
CA ALA A 46 -14.05 -24.75 -8.80
C ALA A 46 -13.33 -26.01 -9.36
N VAL A 47 -13.82 -26.62 -10.45
CA VAL A 47 -13.08 -27.72 -11.12
C VAL A 47 -11.75 -27.25 -11.73
N THR A 48 -11.63 -25.97 -12.09
CA THR A 48 -10.37 -25.41 -12.62
C THR A 48 -9.34 -25.16 -11.51
N ILE A 49 -9.77 -25.03 -10.25
CA ILE A 49 -8.92 -24.76 -9.08
C ILE A 49 -8.18 -26.00 -8.60
N CYS A 50 -8.83 -27.17 -8.59
CA CYS A 50 -8.20 -28.45 -8.21
C CYS A 50 -6.93 -28.75 -9.03
N CYS A 51 -6.81 -28.14 -10.21
CA CYS A 51 -5.74 -28.37 -11.16
C CYS A 51 -4.45 -27.58 -10.88
N PHE A 52 -4.48 -26.57 -9.99
CA PHE A 52 -3.30 -25.77 -9.65
C PHE A 52 -2.58 -26.24 -8.38
N SER A 53 -3.23 -27.05 -7.54
CA SER A 53 -2.68 -27.53 -6.28
C SER A 53 -2.24 -28.99 -6.38
N SER A 54 -0.95 -29.26 -6.16
CA SER A 54 -0.42 -30.62 -6.03
C SER A 54 -0.79 -31.29 -4.69
N SER A 55 -1.50 -30.59 -3.81
CA SER A 55 -2.05 -31.10 -2.56
C SER A 55 -3.55 -30.80 -2.51
N LEU A 56 -4.37 -31.80 -2.25
CA LEU A 56 -5.84 -31.83 -2.30
C LEU A 56 -6.62 -30.85 -1.39
N GLU A 57 -6.03 -29.73 -0.97
CA GLU A 57 -6.70 -28.69 -0.16
C GLU A 57 -7.00 -27.45 -1.03
N GLY A 58 -7.94 -27.58 -1.97
CA GLY A 58 -8.41 -26.50 -2.85
C GLY A 58 -9.62 -25.72 -2.32
N PHE A 59 -10.24 -24.89 -3.16
CA PHE A 59 -11.57 -24.34 -2.86
C PHE A 59 -12.62 -25.48 -2.86
N PRO A 60 -13.61 -25.45 -1.95
CA PRO A 60 -14.61 -26.53 -1.85
C PRO A 60 -15.45 -26.62 -3.13
N LEU A 61 -15.64 -27.84 -3.65
CA LEU A 61 -16.53 -28.08 -4.79
C LEU A 61 -17.96 -28.34 -4.30
N GLY A 62 -18.94 -27.67 -4.90
CA GLY A 62 -20.35 -27.99 -4.69
C GLY A 62 -20.76 -29.20 -5.52
N CYS A 63 -21.27 -30.25 -4.87
CA CYS A 63 -21.81 -31.44 -5.53
C CYS A 63 -23.35 -31.45 -5.65
N THR A 64 -24.00 -30.36 -5.23
CA THR A 64 -25.46 -30.23 -5.20
C THR A 64 -25.95 -29.12 -6.15
N VAL A 65 -27.26 -29.04 -6.34
CA VAL A 65 -27.90 -27.98 -7.15
C VAL A 65 -27.76 -26.58 -6.55
N LYS A 66 -27.30 -26.48 -5.30
CA LYS A 66 -27.04 -25.23 -4.62
C LYS A 66 -25.60 -24.80 -4.86
N SER A 67 -25.41 -23.53 -5.19
CA SER A 67 -24.06 -22.97 -5.33
C SER A 67 -23.30 -23.04 -3.99
N GLU A 68 -22.06 -23.53 -4.03
CA GLU A 68 -21.21 -23.63 -2.84
C GLU A 68 -20.46 -22.32 -2.57
N THR A 69 -19.76 -21.79 -3.58
CA THR A 69 -19.06 -20.51 -3.50
C THR A 69 -20.07 -19.37 -3.43
N LYS A 70 -19.98 -18.54 -2.38
CA LYS A 70 -20.72 -17.28 -2.24
C LYS A 70 -19.76 -16.09 -2.25
N GLY A 71 -20.02 -15.10 -3.10
CA GLY A 71 -19.16 -13.94 -3.33
C GLY A 71 -17.87 -14.25 -4.11
N ILE A 72 -16.73 -13.75 -3.63
CA ILE A 72 -15.40 -13.97 -4.24
C ILE A 72 -14.46 -14.52 -3.17
N TRP A 73 -13.89 -15.68 -3.42
CA TRP A 73 -12.92 -16.34 -2.56
C TRP A 73 -11.51 -16.11 -3.09
N MET A 74 -10.52 -16.06 -2.20
CA MET A 74 -9.14 -15.74 -2.56
C MET A 74 -8.18 -16.73 -1.92
N TRP A 75 -7.25 -17.24 -2.73
CA TRP A 75 -6.19 -18.13 -2.27
C TRP A 75 -4.83 -17.66 -2.81
N CYS A 76 -3.92 -17.39 -1.88
CA CYS A 76 -2.60 -16.86 -2.17
C CYS A 76 -1.55 -17.96 -2.00
N VAL A 77 -0.82 -18.29 -3.07
CA VAL A 77 0.27 -19.27 -3.05
C VAL A 77 1.54 -18.69 -3.69
N PRO A 78 2.75 -19.13 -3.28
CA PRO A 78 3.97 -18.75 -3.98
C PRO A 78 3.90 -19.14 -5.45
N HIS A 79 4.32 -18.26 -6.35
CA HIS A 79 4.30 -18.58 -7.78
C HIS A 79 5.35 -19.67 -8.09
N PRO A 80 4.96 -20.80 -8.70
CA PRO A 80 5.86 -21.96 -8.86
C PRO A 80 7.07 -21.65 -9.76
N SER A 81 6.87 -20.84 -10.81
CA SER A 81 7.93 -20.53 -11.79
C SER A 81 8.57 -19.14 -11.66
N LYS A 82 8.06 -18.25 -10.80
CA LYS A 82 8.51 -16.85 -10.70
C LYS A 82 8.93 -16.56 -9.26
N PRO A 83 10.24 -16.47 -8.97
CA PRO A 83 10.69 -16.15 -7.62
C PRO A 83 10.18 -14.76 -7.21
N ASN A 84 9.89 -14.58 -5.91
CA ASN A 84 9.38 -13.33 -5.32
C ASN A 84 8.02 -12.85 -5.88
N HIS A 85 7.26 -13.74 -6.51
CA HIS A 85 5.89 -13.49 -6.95
C HIS A 85 4.90 -14.39 -6.19
N THR A 86 3.69 -13.89 -6.02
CA THR A 86 2.57 -14.64 -5.45
C THR A 86 1.51 -14.82 -6.52
N LEU A 87 1.07 -16.05 -6.71
CA LEU A 87 -0.10 -16.38 -7.49
C LEU A 87 -1.31 -16.24 -6.58
N VAL A 88 -2.26 -15.40 -6.98
CA VAL A 88 -3.53 -15.22 -6.30
C VAL A 88 -4.63 -15.78 -7.19
N LEU A 89 -5.30 -16.80 -6.69
CA LEU A 89 -6.46 -17.40 -7.33
C LEU A 89 -7.71 -16.77 -6.72
N LEU A 90 -8.57 -16.23 -7.58
CA LEU A 90 -9.88 -15.70 -7.20
C LEU A 90 -10.94 -16.66 -7.74
N ASP A 91 -11.72 -17.28 -6.86
CA ASP A 91 -12.88 -18.10 -7.23
C ASP A 91 -14.14 -17.27 -7.03
N THR A 92 -15.00 -17.21 -8.04
CA THR A 92 -16.23 -16.42 -7.99
C THR A 92 -17.45 -17.32 -7.84
N GLU A 93 -18.45 -16.82 -7.12
CA GLU A 93 -19.78 -17.42 -7.11
C GLU A 93 -20.33 -17.54 -8.54
N GLY A 94 -20.94 -18.70 -8.83
CA GLY A 94 -21.53 -18.97 -10.14
C GLY A 94 -22.59 -17.94 -10.52
N LEU A 95 -22.46 -17.41 -11.73
CA LEU A 95 -23.42 -16.43 -12.29
C LEU A 95 -24.77 -17.12 -12.55
N GLY A 96 -25.88 -16.44 -12.25
CA GLY A 96 -27.23 -16.94 -12.54
C GLY A 96 -27.81 -17.93 -11.52
N ASP A 97 -27.29 -17.96 -10.28
CA ASP A 97 -27.87 -18.76 -9.20
C ASP A 97 -29.29 -18.30 -8.83
N MET A 98 -30.23 -19.25 -8.83
CA MET A 98 -31.68 -19.02 -8.71
C MET A 98 -32.11 -18.57 -7.31
N GLU A 99 -31.27 -18.79 -6.28
CA GLU A 99 -31.56 -18.38 -4.90
C GLU A 99 -31.21 -16.91 -4.60
N LYS A 100 -30.67 -16.16 -5.57
CA LYS A 100 -30.21 -14.77 -5.36
C LYS A 100 -31.38 -13.77 -5.30
N SER A 101 -31.36 -12.89 -4.30
CA SER A 101 -32.37 -11.85 -4.11
C SER A 101 -32.15 -10.59 -4.97
N ASP A 102 -30.92 -10.32 -5.42
CA ASP A 102 -30.58 -9.16 -6.26
C ASP A 102 -29.76 -9.58 -7.49
N PRO A 103 -30.32 -9.47 -8.72
CA PRO A 103 -29.61 -9.79 -9.95
C PRO A 103 -28.40 -8.87 -10.22
N LYS A 104 -28.29 -7.70 -9.56
CA LYS A 104 -27.11 -6.82 -9.71
C LYS A 104 -25.85 -7.36 -9.05
N ASN A 105 -25.98 -8.29 -8.10
CA ASN A 105 -24.82 -8.83 -7.40
C ASN A 105 -23.88 -9.57 -8.37
N ASP A 106 -24.44 -10.27 -9.35
CA ASP A 106 -23.69 -11.02 -10.36
C ASP A 106 -22.88 -10.09 -11.25
N SER A 107 -23.48 -8.98 -11.67
CA SER A 107 -22.78 -7.96 -12.45
C SER A 107 -21.65 -7.32 -11.65
N TRP A 108 -21.82 -7.13 -10.33
CA TRP A 108 -20.75 -6.63 -9.45
C TRP A 108 -19.62 -7.63 -9.23
N ILE A 109 -19.95 -8.91 -9.00
CA ILE A 109 -18.95 -9.98 -8.88
C ILE A 109 -18.13 -10.07 -10.16
N PHE A 110 -18.80 -10.02 -11.31
CA PHE A 110 -18.14 -10.01 -12.61
C PHE A 110 -17.24 -8.78 -12.79
N ALA A 111 -17.74 -7.58 -12.49
CA ALA A 111 -16.95 -6.34 -12.58
C ALA A 111 -15.73 -6.35 -11.65
N LEU A 112 -15.88 -6.82 -10.41
CA LEU A 112 -14.77 -6.96 -9.45
C LEU A 112 -13.76 -8.02 -9.92
N GLY A 113 -14.22 -9.15 -10.46
CA GLY A 113 -13.35 -10.16 -11.05
C GLY A 113 -12.46 -9.59 -12.16
N VAL A 114 -13.03 -8.75 -13.04
CA VAL A 114 -12.28 -8.04 -14.09
C VAL A 114 -11.32 -7.00 -13.50
N LEU A 115 -11.78 -6.19 -12.54
CA LEU A 115 -10.97 -5.11 -11.96
C LEU A 115 -9.74 -5.63 -11.19
N LEU A 116 -9.91 -6.73 -10.46
CA LEU A 116 -8.89 -7.28 -9.57
C LEU A 116 -7.92 -8.20 -10.33
N SER A 117 -8.37 -8.90 -11.39
CA SER A 117 -7.53 -9.86 -12.10
C SER A 117 -6.53 -9.25 -13.08
N SER A 118 -5.43 -9.97 -13.32
CA SER A 118 -4.51 -9.74 -14.45
C SER A 118 -4.77 -10.70 -15.61
N SER A 119 -5.40 -11.84 -15.33
CA SER A 119 -5.93 -12.77 -16.31
C SER A 119 -7.34 -13.19 -15.86
N PHE A 120 -8.33 -12.95 -16.69
CA PHE A 120 -9.73 -13.25 -16.40
C PHE A 120 -10.13 -14.49 -17.17
N VAL A 121 -10.48 -15.55 -16.44
CA VAL A 121 -10.90 -16.82 -17.03
C VAL A 121 -12.42 -16.92 -16.95
N TYR A 122 -13.06 -16.89 -18.10
CA TYR A 122 -14.48 -17.15 -18.22
C TYR A 122 -14.70 -18.61 -18.60
N ASN A 123 -15.56 -19.29 -17.85
CA ASN A 123 -15.82 -20.71 -18.00
C ASN A 123 -17.25 -20.95 -18.48
N SER A 124 -17.41 -21.78 -19.51
CA SER A 124 -18.71 -22.19 -20.03
C SER A 124 -18.75 -23.67 -20.38
N MET A 125 -19.93 -24.27 -20.41
CA MET A 125 -20.13 -25.66 -20.81
C MET A 125 -20.42 -25.79 -22.32
N ASN A 126 -20.01 -26.91 -22.90
CA ASN A 126 -20.26 -27.37 -24.26
C ASN A 126 -19.60 -26.54 -25.37
N THR A 127 -20.25 -25.47 -25.85
CA THR A 127 -19.85 -24.77 -27.09
C THR A 127 -20.12 -23.28 -26.97
N ILE A 128 -19.35 -22.46 -27.70
CA ILE A 128 -19.57 -21.02 -27.81
C ILE A 128 -20.66 -20.77 -28.86
N ASN A 129 -21.91 -20.88 -28.44
CA ASN A 129 -23.09 -20.60 -29.27
C ASN A 129 -23.65 -19.19 -28.97
N HIS A 130 -24.80 -18.85 -29.58
CA HIS A 130 -25.43 -17.55 -29.33
C HIS A 130 -25.83 -17.37 -27.86
N GLN A 131 -26.33 -18.43 -27.22
CA GLN A 131 -26.73 -18.40 -25.82
C GLN A 131 -25.55 -18.13 -24.89
N ALA A 132 -24.40 -18.79 -25.09
CA ALA A 132 -23.19 -18.54 -24.31
C ALA A 132 -22.70 -17.08 -24.42
N LEU A 133 -22.89 -16.46 -25.59
CA LEU A 133 -22.59 -15.03 -25.79
C LEU A 133 -23.62 -14.09 -25.16
N GLU A 134 -24.87 -14.52 -25.03
CA GLU A 134 -25.92 -13.79 -24.30
C GLU A 134 -25.73 -13.90 -22.79
N GLU A 135 -25.28 -15.05 -22.28
CA GLU A 135 -24.88 -15.23 -20.89
C GLU A 135 -23.73 -14.29 -20.52
N LEU A 136 -22.87 -13.93 -21.48
CA LEU A 136 -21.82 -12.92 -21.33
C LEU A 136 -22.32 -11.45 -21.43
N HIS A 137 -23.61 -11.19 -21.30
CA HIS A 137 -24.17 -9.83 -21.30
C HIS A 137 -23.56 -8.93 -20.21
N TYR A 138 -23.03 -9.49 -19.12
CA TYR A 138 -22.29 -8.74 -18.09
C TYR A 138 -21.13 -7.91 -18.66
N VAL A 139 -20.48 -8.39 -19.74
CA VAL A 139 -19.42 -7.62 -20.42
C VAL A 139 -19.97 -6.33 -21.04
N THR A 140 -21.24 -6.33 -21.44
CA THR A 140 -21.90 -5.13 -21.97
C THR A 140 -22.29 -4.15 -20.87
N GLU A 141 -22.49 -4.64 -19.64
CA GLU A 141 -22.78 -3.81 -18.46
C GLU A 141 -21.51 -3.22 -17.84
N LEU A 142 -20.32 -3.74 -18.15
CA LEU A 142 -19.06 -3.21 -17.61
C LEU A 142 -18.87 -1.71 -17.90
N THR A 143 -19.39 -1.19 -19.02
CA THR A 143 -19.37 0.26 -19.31
C THR A 143 -20.17 1.08 -18.30
N GLU A 144 -21.20 0.49 -17.72
CA GLU A 144 -22.07 1.12 -16.72
C GLU A 144 -21.55 0.90 -15.30
N LEU A 145 -20.84 -0.21 -15.08
CA LEU A 145 -20.35 -0.67 -13.78
C LEU A 145 -18.89 -0.33 -13.48
N ILE A 146 -18.12 0.15 -14.46
CA ILE A 146 -16.73 0.55 -14.26
C ILE A 146 -16.50 1.89 -14.94
N ARG A 147 -15.93 2.84 -14.20
CA ARG A 147 -15.52 4.13 -14.74
C ARG A 147 -13.99 4.24 -14.82
N ALA A 148 -13.49 4.65 -15.98
CA ALA A 148 -12.06 4.92 -16.16
C ALA A 148 -11.62 6.25 -15.53
N LYS A 149 -12.41 7.32 -15.71
CA LYS A 149 -12.13 8.70 -15.28
C LYS A 149 -13.16 9.22 -14.27
N SER A 150 -12.73 10.02 -13.31
CA SER A 150 -13.62 10.65 -12.34
C SER A 150 -14.60 11.66 -12.96
N CYS A 151 -14.11 12.46 -13.93
CA CYS A 151 -14.86 13.49 -14.66
C CYS A 151 -14.71 13.30 -16.19
N PRO A 152 -15.64 12.62 -16.86
CA PRO A 152 -15.66 12.57 -18.31
C PRO A 152 -16.04 13.96 -18.88
N LYS A 153 -15.26 14.47 -19.85
CA LYS A 153 -15.64 15.69 -20.58
C LYS A 153 -16.70 15.34 -21.62
N PRO A 154 -17.71 16.20 -21.84
CA PRO A 154 -18.86 15.90 -22.71
C PRO A 154 -18.50 15.64 -24.19
N ASP A 155 -17.32 16.07 -24.66
CA ASP A 155 -16.85 15.88 -26.05
C ASP A 155 -15.77 14.78 -26.20
N GLU A 156 -15.31 14.15 -25.10
CA GLU A 156 -14.40 13.01 -25.19
C GLU A 156 -15.25 11.74 -25.36
N VAL A 157 -15.30 11.19 -26.58
CA VAL A 157 -15.64 9.77 -26.77
C VAL A 157 -14.74 8.99 -25.82
N GLU A 158 -15.31 8.23 -24.88
CA GLU A 158 -14.56 7.45 -23.89
C GLU A 158 -13.37 6.78 -24.58
N ASP A 159 -12.18 7.28 -24.26
CA ASP A 159 -11.00 6.98 -25.05
C ASP A 159 -10.69 5.49 -24.88
N SER A 160 -11.04 4.72 -25.92
CA SER A 160 -10.92 3.25 -25.99
C SER A 160 -9.56 2.71 -25.56
N SER A 161 -8.52 3.54 -25.65
CA SER A 161 -7.15 3.25 -25.24
C SER A 161 -6.99 3.13 -23.72
N GLU A 162 -7.83 3.79 -22.94
CA GLU A 162 -7.70 3.87 -21.48
C GLU A 162 -8.13 2.59 -20.76
N PHE A 163 -9.22 1.96 -21.21
CA PHE A 163 -9.70 0.69 -20.66
C PHE A 163 -8.75 -0.47 -21.01
N VAL A 164 -8.23 -0.48 -22.22
CA VAL A 164 -7.32 -1.52 -22.74
C VAL A 164 -6.04 -1.67 -21.90
N SER A 165 -5.54 -0.60 -21.29
CA SER A 165 -4.31 -0.64 -20.50
C SER A 165 -4.43 -1.37 -19.15
N PHE A 166 -5.64 -1.51 -18.62
CA PHE A 166 -5.88 -2.01 -17.26
C PHE A 166 -6.62 -3.36 -17.22
N PHE A 167 -7.37 -3.66 -18.29
CA PHE A 167 -8.16 -4.87 -18.36
C PHE A 167 -7.25 -6.11 -18.46
N PRO A 168 -7.67 -7.23 -17.85
CA PRO A 168 -6.89 -8.46 -17.83
C PRO A 168 -6.80 -9.09 -19.22
N ASP A 169 -5.86 -10.02 -19.39
CA ASP A 169 -5.91 -10.94 -20.54
C ASP A 169 -7.17 -11.83 -20.39
N PHE A 170 -7.98 -11.99 -21.43
CA PHE A 170 -9.22 -12.79 -21.37
C PHE A 170 -8.95 -14.22 -21.83
N ILE A 171 -9.42 -15.20 -21.06
CA ILE A 171 -9.23 -16.61 -21.33
C ILE A 171 -10.60 -17.28 -21.28
N TRP A 172 -11.04 -17.90 -22.37
CA TRP A 172 -12.30 -18.64 -22.40
C TRP A 172 -12.03 -20.14 -22.30
N THR A 173 -12.46 -20.75 -21.20
CA THR A 173 -12.42 -22.21 -21.01
C THR A 173 -13.78 -22.81 -21.35
N VAL A 174 -13.79 -23.71 -22.34
CA VAL A 174 -15.01 -24.41 -22.78
C VAL A 174 -14.94 -25.86 -22.33
N ARG A 175 -15.80 -26.23 -21.38
CA ARG A 175 -15.83 -27.54 -20.73
C ARG A 175 -16.72 -28.50 -21.49
N ASP A 176 -16.46 -29.80 -21.36
CA ASP A 176 -17.22 -30.87 -22.02
C ASP A 176 -17.39 -30.61 -23.54
N PHE A 177 -16.30 -30.18 -24.19
CA PHE A 177 -16.30 -29.88 -25.61
C PHE A 177 -16.46 -31.17 -26.43
N THR A 178 -17.40 -31.16 -27.37
CA THR A 178 -17.80 -32.36 -28.14
C THR A 178 -17.65 -32.21 -29.65
N LEU A 179 -17.27 -31.02 -30.12
CA LEU A 179 -17.13 -30.74 -31.55
C LEU A 179 -15.71 -31.03 -32.03
N GLU A 180 -15.57 -31.37 -33.31
CA GLU A 180 -14.25 -31.33 -33.96
C GLU A 180 -13.90 -29.88 -34.29
N LEU A 181 -12.69 -29.44 -33.94
CA LEU A 181 -12.15 -28.12 -34.29
C LEU A 181 -11.81 -28.05 -35.78
N LYS A 182 -12.84 -27.99 -36.62
CA LYS A 182 -12.73 -27.83 -38.06
C LYS A 182 -13.65 -26.73 -38.56
N LEU A 183 -13.14 -25.88 -39.42
CA LEU A 183 -13.91 -24.86 -40.14
C LEU A 183 -13.67 -25.02 -41.63
N ASP A 184 -14.75 -25.09 -42.41
CA ASP A 184 -14.70 -25.32 -43.86
C ASP A 184 -13.82 -26.52 -44.27
N GLY A 185 -13.87 -27.59 -43.47
CA GLY A 185 -13.10 -28.83 -43.68
C GLY A 185 -11.63 -28.77 -43.26
N HIS A 186 -11.13 -27.62 -42.80
CA HIS A 186 -9.75 -27.44 -42.36
C HIS A 186 -9.66 -27.48 -40.83
N PRO A 187 -8.64 -28.13 -40.25
CA PRO A 187 -8.43 -28.08 -38.81
C PRO A 187 -8.11 -26.64 -38.38
N ILE A 188 -8.70 -26.22 -37.27
CA ILE A 188 -8.47 -24.92 -36.66
C ILE A 188 -7.98 -25.10 -35.22
N THR A 189 -7.33 -24.07 -34.70
CA THR A 189 -6.96 -23.96 -33.28
C THR A 189 -8.15 -23.51 -32.42
N GLU A 190 -8.04 -23.70 -31.11
CA GLU A 190 -9.01 -23.20 -30.13
C GLU A 190 -9.14 -21.67 -30.21
N ASP A 191 -8.03 -20.97 -30.44
CA ASP A 191 -8.01 -19.51 -30.57
C ASP A 191 -8.74 -19.05 -31.84
N GLU A 192 -8.55 -19.76 -32.96
CA GLU A 192 -9.30 -19.50 -34.21
C GLU A 192 -10.79 -19.79 -34.03
N TYR A 193 -11.15 -20.81 -33.25
CA TYR A 193 -12.54 -21.09 -32.89
C TYR A 193 -13.18 -19.91 -32.13
N LEU A 194 -12.49 -19.37 -31.13
CA LEU A 194 -12.95 -18.20 -30.38
C LEU A 194 -13.06 -16.95 -31.27
N GLU A 195 -12.05 -16.65 -32.08
CA GLU A 195 -12.08 -15.48 -32.96
C GLU A 195 -13.18 -15.59 -34.03
N ASN A 196 -13.49 -16.80 -34.49
CA ASN A 196 -14.65 -17.04 -35.35
C ASN A 196 -15.98 -16.81 -34.61
N ALA A 197 -16.11 -17.27 -33.37
CA ALA A 197 -17.31 -17.02 -32.56
C ALA A 197 -17.55 -15.52 -32.25
N LEU A 198 -16.46 -14.76 -32.10
CA LEU A 198 -16.46 -13.31 -31.87
C LEU A 198 -16.52 -12.47 -33.15
N LYS A 199 -16.58 -13.12 -34.33
CA LYS A 199 -16.73 -12.42 -35.61
C LYS A 199 -18.07 -11.69 -35.66
N LEU A 200 -18.04 -10.41 -36.02
CA LEU A 200 -19.25 -9.60 -36.11
C LEU A 200 -20.10 -10.05 -37.30
N ILE A 201 -21.39 -10.24 -37.06
CA ILE A 201 -22.35 -10.61 -38.08
C ILE A 201 -22.67 -9.37 -38.92
N PRO A 202 -22.51 -9.41 -40.27
CA PRO A 202 -22.82 -8.28 -41.12
C PRO A 202 -24.33 -8.02 -41.17
N GLY A 203 -24.72 -6.75 -41.11
CA GLY A 203 -26.12 -6.32 -41.17
C GLY A 203 -26.44 -5.24 -40.13
N LYS A 204 -27.57 -4.56 -40.33
CA LYS A 204 -28.03 -3.47 -39.45
C LYS A 204 -29.34 -3.78 -38.71
N ASN A 205 -29.90 -4.97 -38.87
CA ASN A 205 -31.13 -5.39 -38.18
C ASN A 205 -30.92 -5.31 -36.65
N PRO A 206 -31.89 -4.80 -35.86
CA PRO A 206 -31.85 -4.78 -34.40
C PRO A 206 -31.39 -6.10 -33.74
N GLN A 207 -31.83 -7.27 -34.24
CA GLN A 207 -31.39 -8.56 -33.70
C GLN A 207 -29.89 -8.80 -33.91
N ILE A 208 -29.37 -8.46 -35.10
CA ILE A 208 -27.94 -8.54 -35.41
C ILE A 208 -27.16 -7.55 -34.55
N GLN A 209 -27.70 -6.35 -34.32
CA GLN A 209 -27.05 -5.37 -33.44
C GLN A 209 -26.94 -5.88 -32.01
N ASN A 210 -28.01 -6.44 -31.44
CA ASN A 210 -28.01 -7.01 -30.09
C ASN A 210 -27.03 -8.19 -29.98
N SER A 211 -27.03 -9.11 -30.95
CA SER A 211 -26.08 -10.24 -30.99
C SER A 211 -24.63 -9.74 -31.11
N ASN A 212 -24.39 -8.66 -31.84
CA ASN A 212 -23.05 -8.08 -31.98
C ASN A 212 -22.57 -7.27 -30.76
N LYS A 213 -23.45 -6.86 -29.83
CA LYS A 213 -23.05 -6.08 -28.64
C LYS A 213 -22.00 -6.79 -27.79
N PRO A 214 -22.22 -8.01 -27.27
CA PRO A 214 -21.22 -8.72 -26.46
C PRO A 214 -19.93 -8.95 -27.25
N ARG A 215 -20.03 -9.36 -28.53
CA ARG A 215 -18.86 -9.56 -29.40
C ARG A 215 -18.00 -8.31 -29.54
N LYS A 216 -18.62 -7.14 -29.73
CA LYS A 216 -17.91 -5.85 -29.83
C LYS A 216 -17.19 -5.52 -28.53
N TRP A 217 -17.88 -5.65 -27.40
CA TRP A 217 -17.32 -5.28 -26.10
C TRP A 217 -16.23 -6.23 -25.63
N ILE A 218 -16.34 -7.54 -25.84
CA ILE A 218 -15.26 -8.49 -25.55
C ILE A 218 -14.00 -8.13 -26.34
N ARG A 219 -14.15 -7.88 -27.65
CA ARG A 219 -13.01 -7.52 -28.51
C ARG A 219 -12.40 -6.18 -28.16
N HIS A 220 -13.21 -5.27 -27.64
CA HIS A 220 -12.81 -3.93 -27.24
C HIS A 220 -12.05 -3.94 -25.90
N PHE A 221 -12.64 -4.52 -24.87
CA PHE A 221 -12.10 -4.54 -23.52
C PHE A 221 -10.90 -5.47 -23.35
N PHE A 222 -10.89 -6.59 -24.07
CA PHE A 222 -9.89 -7.63 -23.92
C PHE A 222 -9.16 -7.83 -25.25
N PRO A 223 -8.14 -7.02 -25.60
CA PRO A 223 -7.46 -7.15 -26.88
C PRO A 223 -6.70 -8.47 -27.03
N LYS A 224 -6.15 -8.98 -25.92
CA LYS A 224 -5.51 -10.29 -25.85
C LYS A 224 -6.50 -11.31 -25.31
N ARG A 225 -6.81 -12.31 -26.14
CA ARG A 225 -7.77 -13.37 -25.86
C ARG A 225 -7.11 -14.73 -26.12
N LYS A 226 -7.46 -15.72 -25.31
CA LYS A 226 -7.00 -17.10 -25.45
C LYS A 226 -8.19 -18.04 -25.24
N CYS A 227 -8.24 -19.16 -25.94
CA CYS A 227 -9.24 -20.19 -25.73
C CYS A 227 -8.59 -21.52 -25.36
N PHE A 228 -9.28 -22.25 -24.50
CA PHE A 228 -8.98 -23.65 -24.19
C PHE A 228 -10.28 -24.43 -24.24
N VAL A 229 -10.27 -25.57 -24.92
CA VAL A 229 -11.36 -26.54 -24.88
C VAL A 229 -10.92 -27.72 -24.03
N PHE A 230 -11.86 -28.26 -23.26
CA PHE A 230 -11.63 -29.40 -22.40
C PHE A 230 -12.62 -30.49 -22.75
N ASP A 231 -12.08 -31.68 -23.00
CA ASP A 231 -12.85 -32.91 -23.10
C ASP A 231 -13.47 -33.21 -21.72
N ARG A 232 -14.44 -34.12 -21.71
CA ARG A 232 -15.07 -34.52 -20.46
C ARG A 232 -14.04 -35.25 -19.57
N PRO A 233 -13.87 -34.90 -18.28
CA PRO A 233 -12.84 -35.50 -17.43
C PRO A 233 -12.98 -37.02 -17.27
N THR A 234 -14.21 -37.52 -17.20
CA THR A 234 -14.54 -38.94 -17.19
C THR A 234 -15.97 -39.16 -17.68
N ASN A 235 -16.25 -40.36 -18.21
CA ASN A 235 -17.59 -40.76 -18.62
C ASN A 235 -18.42 -41.34 -17.45
N ASP A 236 -17.80 -41.64 -16.31
CA ASP A 236 -18.50 -42.16 -15.14
C ASP A 236 -19.14 -41.01 -14.34
N LYS A 237 -20.47 -41.00 -14.29
CA LYS A 237 -21.24 -40.01 -13.53
C LYS A 237 -20.93 -39.99 -12.04
N LYS A 238 -20.58 -41.13 -11.44
CA LYS A 238 -20.25 -41.20 -10.00
C LYS A 238 -18.90 -40.57 -9.71
N LEU A 239 -17.93 -40.78 -10.59
CA LEU A 239 -16.61 -40.16 -10.49
C LEU A 239 -16.68 -38.64 -10.78
N LEU A 240 -17.54 -38.21 -11.71
CA LEU A 240 -17.76 -36.78 -11.98
C LEU A 240 -18.30 -36.00 -10.78
N LEU A 241 -19.09 -36.63 -9.91
CA LEU A 241 -19.66 -35.99 -8.72
C LEU A 241 -18.61 -35.65 -7.66
N HIS A 242 -17.50 -36.39 -7.65
CA HIS A 242 -16.40 -36.28 -6.69
C HIS A 242 -15.08 -36.18 -7.44
N VAL A 243 -15.04 -35.40 -8.52
CA VAL A 243 -13.88 -35.33 -9.42
C VAL A 243 -12.63 -34.86 -8.69
N GLU A 244 -12.77 -34.14 -7.57
CA GLU A 244 -11.65 -33.76 -6.71
C GLU A 244 -10.98 -34.94 -6.00
N GLU A 245 -11.70 -36.04 -5.79
CA GLU A 245 -11.19 -37.26 -5.14
C GLU A 245 -10.69 -38.29 -6.15
N VAL A 246 -10.95 -38.07 -7.45
CA VAL A 246 -10.58 -38.99 -8.52
C VAL A 246 -9.08 -38.88 -8.81
N PRO A 247 -8.32 -39.99 -8.70
CA PRO A 247 -6.92 -40.02 -9.10
C PRO A 247 -6.72 -39.61 -10.57
N GLU A 248 -5.65 -38.88 -10.86
CA GLU A 248 -5.35 -38.37 -12.21
C GLU A 248 -5.32 -39.48 -13.27
N ASP A 249 -4.85 -40.69 -12.92
CA ASP A 249 -4.75 -41.84 -13.82
C ASP A 249 -6.11 -42.40 -14.28
N GLN A 250 -7.21 -42.02 -13.62
CA GLN A 250 -8.58 -42.38 -13.99
C GLN A 250 -9.28 -41.32 -14.85
N LEU A 251 -8.65 -40.16 -15.06
CA LEU A 251 -9.16 -39.10 -15.92
C LEU A 251 -8.82 -39.39 -17.38
N ASP A 252 -9.62 -38.85 -18.30
CA ASP A 252 -9.36 -38.95 -19.73
C ASP A 252 -7.99 -38.33 -20.08
N ILE A 253 -7.23 -39.03 -20.94
CA ILE A 253 -5.86 -38.65 -21.27
C ILE A 253 -5.79 -37.32 -22.04
N ASN A 254 -6.76 -37.04 -22.90
CA ASN A 254 -6.82 -35.76 -23.62
C ASN A 254 -7.13 -34.64 -22.65
N PHE A 255 -8.07 -34.87 -21.72
CA PHE A 255 -8.37 -33.92 -20.66
C PHE A 255 -7.14 -33.57 -19.82
N GLN A 256 -6.35 -34.57 -19.41
CA GLN A 256 -5.11 -34.35 -18.66
C GLN A 256 -4.10 -33.50 -19.44
N VAL A 257 -3.90 -33.79 -20.73
CA VAL A 257 -2.99 -33.03 -21.59
C VAL A 257 -3.46 -31.59 -21.79
N GLN A 258 -4.76 -31.40 -22.07
CA GLN A 258 -5.38 -30.07 -22.20
C GLN A 258 -5.23 -29.27 -20.91
N LEU A 259 -5.37 -29.94 -19.76
CA LEU A 259 -5.25 -29.32 -18.45
C LEU A 259 -3.82 -28.87 -18.15
N GLU A 260 -2.82 -29.69 -18.42
CA GLU A 260 -1.42 -29.31 -18.22
C GLU A 260 -1.02 -28.18 -19.17
N ASN A 261 -1.53 -28.18 -20.42
CA ASN A 261 -1.33 -27.06 -21.35
C ASN A 261 -1.92 -25.75 -20.83
N PHE A 262 -3.13 -25.79 -20.27
CA PHE A 262 -3.76 -24.63 -19.64
C PHE A 262 -2.98 -24.15 -18.42
N ARG A 263 -2.61 -25.06 -17.51
CA ARG A 263 -1.82 -24.76 -16.31
C ARG A 263 -0.49 -24.11 -16.68
N SER A 264 0.25 -24.73 -17.60
CA SER A 264 1.52 -24.22 -18.10
C SER A 264 1.35 -22.83 -18.71
N TYR A 265 0.30 -22.61 -19.53
CA TYR A 265 0.00 -21.30 -20.10
C TYR A 265 -0.23 -20.24 -19.03
N ILE A 266 -1.05 -20.51 -18.00
CA ILE A 266 -1.30 -19.56 -16.91
C ILE A 266 0.00 -19.23 -16.17
N LEU A 267 0.78 -20.24 -15.77
CA LEU A 267 2.02 -20.03 -15.01
C LEU A 267 3.09 -19.26 -15.80
N THR A 268 3.09 -19.39 -17.13
CA THR A 268 4.07 -18.74 -17.99
C THR A 268 3.61 -17.35 -18.46
N HIS A 269 2.35 -17.21 -18.87
CA HIS A 269 1.83 -16.03 -19.55
C HIS A 269 1.03 -15.07 -18.66
N ALA A 270 0.55 -15.51 -17.48
CA ALA A 270 -0.15 -14.61 -16.57
C ALA A 270 0.79 -13.48 -16.13
N LYS A 271 0.40 -12.25 -16.44
CA LYS A 271 1.17 -11.05 -16.10
C LYS A 271 0.97 -10.71 -14.63
N THR A 272 1.97 -10.03 -14.07
CA THR A 272 1.79 -9.33 -12.79
C THR A 272 0.74 -8.25 -12.96
N LYS A 273 -0.22 -8.16 -12.03
CA LYS A 273 -1.23 -7.13 -12.00
C LYS A 273 -0.57 -5.77 -11.81
N THR A 274 -0.90 -4.87 -12.73
CA THR A 274 -0.45 -3.48 -12.70
C THR A 274 -1.63 -2.55 -12.72
N LEU A 275 -1.47 -1.38 -12.08
CA LEU A 275 -2.35 -0.23 -12.29
C LEU A 275 -1.87 0.58 -13.50
N ARG A 276 -2.56 1.70 -13.78
CA ARG A 276 -2.09 2.67 -14.79
C ARG A 276 -0.64 3.06 -14.52
N GLU A 277 0.10 3.35 -15.59
CA GLU A 277 1.53 3.74 -15.54
C GLU A 277 2.48 2.63 -15.08
N GLY A 278 2.03 1.36 -15.04
CA GLY A 278 2.88 0.20 -14.76
C GLY A 278 3.14 -0.06 -13.27
N ILE A 279 2.37 0.57 -12.39
CA ILE A 279 2.52 0.40 -10.94
C ILE A 279 2.13 -1.02 -10.54
N LEU A 280 3.08 -1.78 -10.01
CA LEU A 280 2.87 -3.15 -9.57
C LEU A 280 1.89 -3.20 -8.38
N VAL A 281 0.90 -4.08 -8.45
CA VAL A 281 -0.02 -4.33 -7.32
C VAL A 281 0.63 -5.35 -6.39
N THR A 282 0.88 -4.92 -5.15
CA THR A 282 1.34 -5.74 -4.02
C THR A 282 0.16 -6.17 -3.16
N GLY A 283 0.36 -7.05 -2.18
CA GLY A 283 -0.72 -7.49 -1.28
C GLY A 283 -1.43 -6.33 -0.57
N ASN A 284 -0.67 -5.35 -0.06
CA ASN A 284 -1.24 -4.15 0.57
C ASN A 284 -2.06 -3.32 -0.42
N ARG A 285 -1.58 -3.18 -1.67
CA ARG A 285 -2.31 -2.45 -2.72
C ARG A 285 -3.58 -3.18 -3.13
N LEU A 286 -3.55 -4.51 -3.24
CA LEU A 286 -4.74 -5.29 -3.53
C LEU A 286 -5.81 -5.10 -2.45
N GLY A 287 -5.44 -5.19 -1.17
CA GLY A 287 -6.38 -4.96 -0.06
C GLY A 287 -7.03 -3.57 -0.14
N MET A 288 -6.23 -2.53 -0.38
CA MET A 288 -6.74 -1.16 -0.54
C MET A 288 -7.65 -0.98 -1.77
N LEU A 289 -7.35 -1.65 -2.90
CA LEU A 289 -8.21 -1.63 -4.10
C LEU A 289 -9.57 -2.26 -3.80
N VAL A 290 -9.56 -3.42 -3.14
CA VAL A 290 -10.77 -4.13 -2.75
C VAL A 290 -11.63 -3.25 -1.83
N GLU A 291 -11.04 -2.68 -0.77
CA GLU A 291 -11.73 -1.72 0.12
C GLU A 291 -12.33 -0.56 -0.69
N THR A 292 -11.55 0.07 -1.57
CA THR A 292 -11.99 1.24 -2.34
C THR A 292 -13.14 0.92 -3.30
N TYR A 293 -13.10 -0.24 -3.98
CA TYR A 293 -14.17 -0.64 -4.89
C TYR A 293 -15.44 -1.02 -4.14
N LEU A 294 -15.33 -1.70 -3.00
CA LEU A 294 -16.48 -2.05 -2.19
C LEU A 294 -17.14 -0.83 -1.55
N ASP A 295 -16.36 0.14 -1.06
CA ASP A 295 -16.90 1.39 -0.53
C ASP A 295 -17.66 2.18 -1.60
N ALA A 296 -17.17 2.18 -2.86
CA ALA A 296 -17.89 2.76 -3.98
C ALA A 296 -19.23 2.05 -4.22
N ILE A 297 -19.22 0.72 -4.32
CA ILE A 297 -20.44 -0.08 -4.58
C ILE A 297 -21.46 0.10 -3.44
N ASN A 298 -21.03 -0.02 -2.18
CA ASN A 298 -21.88 0.09 -1.00
C ASN A 298 -22.48 1.49 -0.81
N SER A 299 -21.81 2.54 -1.31
CA SER A 299 -22.34 3.91 -1.33
C SER A 299 -23.24 4.21 -2.54
N GLY A 300 -23.49 3.23 -3.42
CA GLY A 300 -24.27 3.38 -4.65
C GLY A 300 -23.51 4.08 -5.78
N ALA A 301 -22.20 4.30 -5.62
CA ALA A 301 -21.32 4.83 -6.65
C ALA A 301 -20.74 3.69 -7.50
N VAL A 302 -20.22 4.06 -8.68
CA VAL A 302 -19.57 3.11 -9.59
C VAL A 302 -18.06 3.09 -9.29
N PRO A 303 -17.43 1.90 -9.14
CA PRO A 303 -15.99 1.75 -9.06
C PRO A 303 -15.26 2.55 -10.15
N CYS A 304 -14.34 3.42 -9.71
CA CYS A 304 -13.59 4.30 -10.61
C CYS A 304 -12.08 4.07 -10.46
N LEU A 305 -11.42 3.76 -11.58
CA LEU A 305 -9.99 3.45 -11.62
C LEU A 305 -9.12 4.64 -11.18
N GLU A 306 -9.48 5.85 -11.63
CA GLU A 306 -8.75 7.07 -11.25
C GLU A 306 -8.90 7.37 -9.76
N ASN A 307 -10.09 7.20 -9.19
CA ASN A 307 -10.34 7.40 -7.77
C ASN A 307 -9.58 6.38 -6.93
N ALA A 308 -9.57 5.11 -7.35
CA ALA A 308 -8.81 4.06 -6.68
C ALA A 308 -7.30 4.36 -6.69
N MET A 309 -6.76 4.81 -7.82
CA MET A 309 -5.37 5.28 -7.92
C MET A 309 -5.09 6.47 -6.99
N ALA A 310 -5.99 7.45 -6.93
CA ALA A 310 -5.84 8.62 -6.06
C ALA A 310 -5.89 8.24 -4.57
N ALA A 311 -6.82 7.36 -4.18
CA ALA A 311 -6.94 6.85 -2.81
C ALA A 311 -5.69 6.08 -2.38
N LEU A 312 -5.17 5.21 -3.26
CA LEU A 312 -3.90 4.51 -3.03
C LEU A 312 -2.74 5.48 -2.86
N ALA A 313 -2.59 6.47 -3.75
CA ALA A 313 -1.53 7.46 -3.68
C ALA A 313 -1.61 8.27 -2.38
N GLN A 314 -2.81 8.71 -2.00
CA GLN A 314 -3.06 9.42 -0.76
C GLN A 314 -2.57 8.62 0.46
N ARG A 315 -2.93 7.33 0.54
CA ARG A 315 -2.63 6.46 1.69
C ARG A 315 -1.15 6.10 1.74
N GLU A 316 -0.55 5.69 0.63
CA GLU A 316 0.88 5.33 0.58
C GLU A 316 1.78 6.54 0.80
N ASN A 317 1.49 7.68 0.17
CA ASN A 317 2.29 8.89 0.34
C ASN A 317 2.17 9.44 1.76
N SER A 318 0.99 9.39 2.38
CA SER A 318 0.83 9.73 3.81
C SER A 318 1.70 8.85 4.71
N ALA A 319 1.70 7.54 4.46
CA ALA A 319 2.53 6.61 5.21
C ALA A 319 4.04 6.82 4.93
N ALA A 320 4.40 7.17 3.70
CA ALA A 320 5.77 7.49 3.31
C ALA A 320 6.28 8.76 4.01
N VAL A 321 5.45 9.81 4.12
CA VAL A 321 5.78 11.02 4.89
C VAL A 321 6.04 10.66 6.35
N GLN A 322 5.18 9.86 6.96
CA GLN A 322 5.35 9.45 8.36
C GLN A 322 6.65 8.65 8.56
N ARG A 323 6.88 7.63 7.72
CA ARG A 323 8.11 6.83 7.76
C ARG A 323 9.37 7.68 7.61
N ALA A 324 9.39 8.59 6.65
CA ALA A 324 10.53 9.48 6.43
C ALA A 324 10.74 10.45 7.60
N ALA A 325 9.67 11.00 8.17
CA ALA A 325 9.72 11.90 9.33
C ALA A 325 10.21 11.19 10.60
N ASP A 326 9.84 9.93 10.79
CA ASP A 326 10.32 9.09 11.90
C ASP A 326 11.79 8.72 11.71
N HIS A 327 12.18 8.35 10.49
CA HIS A 327 13.58 8.11 10.13
C HIS A 327 14.46 9.34 10.41
N TYR A 328 14.02 10.52 9.97
CA TYR A 328 14.69 11.80 10.27
C TYR A 328 14.88 12.01 11.77
N SER A 329 13.80 11.87 12.56
CA SER A 329 13.87 12.04 14.02
C SER A 329 14.82 11.07 14.69
N GLN A 330 14.79 9.80 14.28
CA GLN A 330 15.66 8.77 14.82
C GLN A 330 17.13 9.08 14.53
N ARG A 331 17.46 9.46 13.28
CA ARG A 331 18.84 9.75 12.85
C ARG A 331 19.38 11.02 13.51
N MET A 332 18.56 12.07 13.62
CA MET A 332 18.91 13.27 14.38
C MET A 332 19.19 12.94 15.85
N ALA A 333 18.30 12.20 16.52
CA ALA A 333 18.48 11.85 17.93
C ALA A 333 19.73 10.99 18.19
N GLN A 334 20.10 10.12 17.25
CA GLN A 334 21.30 9.28 17.36
C GLN A 334 22.61 10.06 17.17
N GLN A 335 22.62 11.04 16.27
CA GLN A 335 23.83 11.80 15.92
C GLN A 335 24.02 13.05 16.80
N MET A 336 22.95 13.58 17.38
CA MET A 336 23.00 14.78 18.21
C MET A 336 23.51 14.49 19.62
N ARG A 337 24.42 15.35 20.08
CA ARG A 337 24.86 15.43 21.47
C ARG A 337 24.77 16.86 21.96
N PHE A 338 23.77 17.15 22.78
CA PHE A 338 23.58 18.49 23.31
C PHE A 338 24.43 18.78 24.56
N PRO A 339 24.89 20.03 24.74
CA PRO A 339 24.91 21.09 23.72
C PRO A 339 25.95 20.83 22.61
N THR A 340 25.65 21.28 21.38
CA THR A 340 26.62 21.35 20.27
C THR A 340 27.58 22.52 20.46
N ASP A 341 28.75 22.52 19.81
CA ASP A 341 29.70 23.63 19.92
C ASP A 341 29.22 24.87 19.17
N THR A 342 28.69 24.67 17.96
CA THR A 342 28.09 25.73 17.13
C THR A 342 26.68 25.35 16.67
N LEU A 343 25.94 26.35 16.16
CA LEU A 343 24.69 26.08 15.47
C LEU A 343 24.93 25.35 14.14
N GLN A 344 26.09 25.59 13.50
CA GLN A 344 26.43 24.96 12.22
C GLN A 344 26.55 23.44 12.36
N ASP A 345 27.13 22.94 13.46
CA ASP A 345 27.22 21.49 13.70
C ASP A 345 25.84 20.82 13.72
N LEU A 346 24.83 21.52 14.27
CA LEU A 346 23.45 21.03 14.27
C LEU A 346 22.86 21.05 12.85
N LEU A 347 23.10 22.12 12.11
CA LEU A 347 22.58 22.28 10.74
C LEU A 347 23.21 21.27 9.78
N ASP A 348 24.49 20.94 9.92
CA ASP A 348 25.18 19.96 9.08
C ASP A 348 24.60 18.55 9.26
N VAL A 349 24.34 18.15 10.52
CA VAL A 349 23.67 16.87 10.82
C VAL A 349 22.23 16.87 10.31
N HIS A 350 21.51 17.99 10.45
CA HIS A 350 20.16 18.14 9.90
C HIS A 350 20.14 17.94 8.39
N THR A 351 21.02 18.60 7.63
CA THR A 351 21.07 18.45 6.16
C THR A 351 21.40 17.02 5.73
N ALA A 352 22.26 16.31 6.47
CA ALA A 352 22.53 14.90 6.21
C ALA A 352 21.30 14.01 6.46
N CYS A 353 20.65 14.18 7.61
CA CYS A 353 19.46 13.40 7.98
C CYS A 353 18.26 13.70 7.07
N GLU A 354 18.10 14.96 6.65
CA GLU A 354 17.07 15.39 5.70
C GLU A 354 17.22 14.67 4.36
N ARG A 355 18.45 14.60 3.83
CA ARG A 355 18.73 13.90 2.57
C ARG A 355 18.37 12.42 2.65
N GLU A 356 18.71 11.76 3.76
CA GLU A 356 18.35 10.36 4.00
C GLU A 356 16.82 10.19 4.07
N ALA A 357 16.13 11.07 4.80
CA ALA A 357 14.67 11.02 4.92
C ALA A 357 13.95 11.25 3.58
N ILE A 358 14.43 12.18 2.74
CA ILE A 358 13.91 12.38 1.39
C ILE A 358 14.11 11.11 0.55
N ALA A 359 15.27 10.45 0.64
CA ALA A 359 15.49 9.20 -0.08
C ALA A 359 14.51 8.09 0.37
N VAL A 360 14.26 7.95 1.67
CA VAL A 360 13.25 7.02 2.22
C VAL A 360 11.84 7.33 1.69
N PHE A 361 11.47 8.62 1.61
CA PHE A 361 10.19 9.05 1.04
C PHE A 361 10.09 8.72 -0.44
N MET A 362 11.13 8.97 -1.23
CA MET A 362 11.13 8.70 -2.68
C MET A 362 11.05 7.20 -2.99
N GLU A 363 11.59 6.33 -2.13
CA GLU A 363 11.47 4.88 -2.28
C GLU A 363 10.03 4.38 -2.05
N HIS A 364 9.26 5.05 -1.18
CA HIS A 364 7.97 4.54 -0.71
C HIS A 364 6.77 5.38 -1.14
N SER A 365 6.97 6.46 -1.88
CA SER A 365 5.92 7.31 -2.42
C SER A 365 5.69 7.05 -3.90
N PHE A 366 4.50 7.33 -4.39
CA PHE A 366 4.19 7.29 -5.82
C PHE A 366 3.11 8.32 -6.16
N LYS A 367 3.17 8.87 -7.38
CA LYS A 367 2.14 9.78 -7.92
C LYS A 367 1.77 10.95 -6.97
N ASP A 368 2.77 11.53 -6.31
CA ASP A 368 2.64 12.78 -5.55
C ASP A 368 2.50 13.97 -6.51
N LYS A 369 1.32 14.09 -7.14
CA LYS A 369 0.99 15.20 -8.04
C LYS A 369 1.15 16.51 -7.25
N ASN A 370 1.83 17.49 -7.87
CA ASN A 370 2.15 18.80 -7.28
C ASN A 370 3.13 18.78 -6.09
N GLN A 371 3.75 17.65 -5.76
CA GLN A 371 4.72 17.54 -4.64
C GLN A 371 4.12 17.95 -3.28
N GLU A 372 2.82 17.72 -3.08
CA GLU A 372 2.12 18.12 -1.86
C GLU A 372 2.61 17.33 -0.64
N PHE A 373 2.84 16.02 -0.81
CA PHE A 373 3.36 15.17 0.26
C PHE A 373 4.83 15.44 0.53
N GLN A 374 5.63 15.65 -0.51
CA GLN A 374 7.01 16.06 -0.37
C GLN A 374 7.13 17.39 0.39
N LYS A 375 6.30 18.39 0.05
CA LYS A 375 6.25 19.66 0.79
C LYS A 375 5.85 19.45 2.25
N LYS A 376 4.84 18.61 2.51
CA LYS A 376 4.41 18.26 3.86
C LYS A 376 5.53 17.59 4.68
N LEU A 377 6.36 16.75 4.04
CA LEU A 377 7.53 16.15 4.66
C LEU A 377 8.56 17.22 5.04
N VAL A 378 8.92 18.11 4.12
CA VAL A 378 9.85 19.22 4.38
C VAL A 378 9.35 20.09 5.53
N ASP A 379 8.08 20.52 5.50
CA ASP A 379 7.48 21.32 6.58
C ASP A 379 7.52 20.59 7.94
N THR A 380 7.39 19.26 7.93
CA THR A 380 7.47 18.42 9.14
C THR A 380 8.91 18.33 9.67
N MET A 381 9.90 18.18 8.79
CA MET A 381 11.31 18.15 9.16
C MET A 381 11.80 19.51 9.68
N GLU A 382 11.33 20.61 9.09
CA GLU A 382 11.61 21.97 9.54
C GLU A 382 11.10 22.21 10.96
N LYS A 383 9.86 21.83 11.28
CA LYS A 383 9.33 21.91 12.66
C LYS A 383 10.15 21.08 13.65
N LYS A 384 10.50 19.84 13.27
CA LYS A 384 11.34 18.98 14.12
C LYS A 384 12.76 19.55 14.30
N LYS A 385 13.31 20.24 13.29
CA LYS A 385 14.60 20.95 13.41
C LYS A 385 14.49 22.08 14.43
N GLU A 386 13.43 22.88 14.39
CA GLU A 386 13.19 23.94 15.38
C GLU A 386 13.16 23.38 16.82
N ASP A 387 12.50 22.23 17.02
CA ASP A 387 12.49 21.54 18.32
C ASP A 387 13.90 21.14 18.78
N PHE A 388 14.74 20.61 17.89
CA PHE A 388 16.13 20.27 18.21
C PHE A 388 16.98 21.51 18.50
N VAL A 389 16.76 22.62 17.79
CA VAL A 389 17.43 23.89 18.08
C VAL A 389 17.05 24.38 19.49
N LEU A 390 15.77 24.31 19.85
CA LEU A 390 15.32 24.70 21.18
C LEU A 390 15.93 23.82 22.28
N GLN A 391 15.96 22.50 22.07
CA GLN A 391 16.61 21.55 23.00
C GLN A 391 18.10 21.87 23.17
N ASN A 392 18.78 22.22 22.08
CA ASN A 392 20.19 22.60 22.12
C ASN A 392 20.41 23.92 22.89
N GLU A 393 19.55 24.93 22.67
CA GLU A 393 19.58 26.18 23.42
C GLU A 393 19.38 25.97 24.91
N GLU A 394 18.40 25.16 25.29
CA GLU A 394 18.14 24.83 26.69
C GLU A 394 19.30 24.08 27.35
N ALA A 395 19.86 23.08 26.66
CA ALA A 395 21.00 22.32 27.14
C ALA A 395 22.23 23.23 27.33
N SER A 396 22.48 24.12 26.36
CA SER A 396 23.54 25.12 26.43
C SER A 396 23.35 26.07 27.62
N ALA A 397 22.14 26.59 27.82
CA ALA A 397 21.84 27.47 28.94
C ALA A 397 22.00 26.77 30.31
N LYS A 398 21.48 25.54 30.44
CA LYS A 398 21.60 24.71 31.65
C LYS A 398 23.07 24.42 31.97
N TYR A 399 23.85 24.03 30.97
CA TYR A 399 25.28 23.74 31.12
C TYR A 399 26.08 24.98 31.52
N CYS A 400 25.88 26.11 30.82
CA CYS A 400 26.52 27.38 31.16
C CYS A 400 26.19 27.84 32.60
N GLN A 401 24.93 27.71 33.01
CA GLN A 401 24.52 28.10 34.36
C GLN A 401 25.15 27.20 35.44
N ALA A 402 25.19 25.89 35.21
CA ALA A 402 25.82 24.94 36.13
C ALA A 402 27.32 25.22 36.30
N GLU A 403 28.01 25.49 35.20
CA GLU A 403 29.45 25.76 35.22
C GLU A 403 29.78 27.11 35.85
N LEU A 404 28.99 28.15 35.56
CA LEU A 404 29.13 29.45 36.24
C LEU A 404 28.90 29.33 37.74
N LYS A 405 27.91 28.53 38.17
CA LYS A 405 27.68 28.25 39.59
C LYS A 405 28.92 27.59 40.20
N ARG A 406 29.45 26.54 39.56
CA ARG A 406 30.65 25.81 40.00
C ARG A 406 31.88 26.74 40.12
N LEU A 407 32.15 27.56 39.11
CA LEU A 407 33.29 28.47 39.13
C LEU A 407 33.14 29.60 40.16
N SER A 408 31.91 30.02 40.46
CA SER A 408 31.63 31.10 41.42
C SER A 408 31.48 30.63 42.87
N GLU A 409 31.46 29.32 43.16
CA GLU A 409 31.32 28.77 44.52
C GLU A 409 32.34 29.34 45.51
N LEU A 410 33.63 29.31 45.15
CA LEU A 410 34.71 29.83 46.00
C LEU A 410 34.61 31.35 46.23
N LEU A 411 34.19 32.10 45.20
CA LEU A 411 33.98 33.54 45.34
C LEU A 411 32.81 33.84 46.26
N MET A 412 31.69 33.12 46.11
CA MET A 412 30.50 33.26 46.95
C MET A 412 30.78 32.91 48.41
N GLU A 413 31.57 31.86 48.66
CA GLU A 413 32.03 31.51 49.99
C GLU A 413 32.99 32.58 50.57
N SER A 414 33.88 33.11 49.76
CA SER A 414 34.78 34.19 50.18
C SER A 414 34.02 35.48 50.53
N ILE A 415 32.94 35.78 49.80
CA ILE A 415 32.02 36.89 50.11
C ILE A 415 31.30 36.64 51.43
N SER A 416 30.73 35.45 51.65
CA SER A 416 29.96 35.15 52.86
C SER A 416 30.81 35.14 54.13
N ARG A 417 32.09 34.75 54.01
CA ARG A 417 33.08 34.81 55.10
C ARG A 417 33.62 36.21 55.39
N GLY A 418 33.24 37.22 54.60
CA GLY A 418 33.67 38.60 54.81
C GLY A 418 35.10 38.91 54.31
N THR A 419 35.69 38.04 53.49
CA THR A 419 37.11 38.10 53.07
C THR A 419 37.48 39.40 52.34
N PHE A 420 36.54 39.98 51.60
CA PHE A 420 36.76 41.20 50.81
C PHE A 420 36.47 42.50 51.58
N PHE A 421 36.01 42.42 52.84
CA PHE A 421 35.67 43.61 53.63
C PHE A 421 36.88 44.06 54.46
N VAL A 422 38.01 44.29 53.80
CA VAL A 422 39.28 44.78 54.38
C VAL A 422 39.80 45.94 53.51
N PRO A 423 40.71 46.81 54.01
CA PRO A 423 41.33 47.84 53.18
C PRO A 423 42.01 47.24 51.95
N GLY A 424 41.68 47.72 50.75
CA GLY A 424 42.10 47.19 49.45
C GLY A 424 41.29 45.98 48.94
N GLY A 425 40.27 45.54 49.68
CA GLY A 425 39.50 44.33 49.39
C GLY A 425 38.67 44.36 48.09
N HIS A 426 38.31 45.54 47.59
CA HIS A 426 37.62 45.68 46.30
C HIS A 426 38.51 45.24 45.13
N ASN A 427 39.82 45.51 45.19
CA ASN A 427 40.73 45.10 44.13
C ASN A 427 40.92 43.57 44.10
N ILE A 428 40.99 42.94 45.27
CA ILE A 428 41.05 41.48 45.45
C ILE A 428 39.78 40.82 44.90
N TYR A 429 38.62 41.42 45.16
CA TYR A 429 37.34 40.98 44.60
C TYR A 429 37.31 41.05 43.06
N LEU A 430 37.79 42.15 42.47
CA LEU A 430 37.86 42.31 41.02
C LEU A 430 38.79 41.29 40.36
N GLU A 431 39.91 40.98 41.00
CA GLU A 431 40.84 39.96 40.51
C GLU A 431 40.23 38.56 40.55
N ALA A 432 39.55 38.20 41.64
CA ALA A 432 38.83 36.93 41.76
C ALA A 432 37.69 36.81 40.73
N LYS A 433 36.94 37.90 40.49
CA LYS A 433 35.91 37.97 39.44
C LYS A 433 36.50 37.78 38.05
N ARG A 434 37.61 38.47 37.74
CA ARG A 434 38.32 38.35 36.45
C ARG A 434 38.83 36.93 36.21
N LYS A 435 39.34 36.27 37.26
CA LYS A 435 39.77 34.87 37.18
C LYS A 435 38.63 33.94 36.80
N ILE A 436 37.44 34.11 37.39
CA ILE A 436 36.25 33.33 37.03
C ILE A 436 35.84 33.57 35.58
N GLU A 437 35.89 34.82 35.11
CA GLU A 437 35.60 35.13 33.70
C GLU A 437 36.59 34.45 32.75
N GLN A 438 37.88 34.44 33.09
CA GLN A 438 38.91 33.73 32.32
C GLN A 438 38.67 32.21 32.33
N ASP A 439 38.47 31.61 33.51
CA ASP A 439 38.22 30.18 33.64
C ASP A 439 36.95 29.78 32.87
N TYR A 440 35.89 30.60 32.91
CA TYR A 440 34.67 30.38 32.15
C TYR A 440 34.90 30.45 30.63
N THR A 441 35.79 31.33 30.15
CA THR A 441 36.12 31.36 28.70
C THR A 441 36.77 30.06 28.22
N LEU A 442 37.49 29.35 29.10
CA LEU A 442 38.18 28.09 28.78
C LEU A 442 37.29 26.85 28.87
N VAL A 443 36.09 26.95 29.44
CA VAL A 443 35.13 25.84 29.51
C VAL A 443 34.77 25.38 28.09
N PRO A 444 34.97 24.09 27.75
CA PRO A 444 34.60 23.55 26.44
C PRO A 444 33.07 23.32 26.34
N ARG A 445 32.55 23.21 25.11
CA ARG A 445 31.15 22.79 24.85
C ARG A 445 30.07 23.60 25.56
N LYS A 446 30.26 24.91 25.68
CA LYS A 446 29.24 25.83 26.25
C LYS A 446 28.00 25.93 25.37
N GLY A 447 28.13 25.62 24.09
CA GLY A 447 27.10 25.72 23.06
C GLY A 447 26.64 27.13 22.74
N ILE A 448 25.48 27.25 22.10
CA ILE A 448 25.10 28.47 21.39
C ILE A 448 24.65 29.64 22.28
N LYS A 449 24.32 29.40 23.56
CA LYS A 449 23.91 30.43 24.55
C LYS A 449 25.05 30.85 25.49
N VAL A 450 26.30 30.91 25.01
CA VAL A 450 27.47 31.37 25.81
C VAL A 450 27.27 32.76 26.43
N ARG A 451 26.39 33.59 25.84
CA ARG A 451 26.30 35.02 26.15
C ARG A 451 24.89 35.47 26.54
N ASN A 452 24.50 35.17 27.78
CA ASN A 452 23.63 36.07 28.54
C ASN A 452 24.47 36.72 29.65
N LYS A 453 25.29 37.71 29.26
CA LYS A 453 26.12 38.53 30.15
C LYS A 453 25.34 39.16 31.33
N GLY A 454 24.01 39.24 31.26
CA GLY A 454 23.19 39.93 32.27
C GLY A 454 23.03 39.23 33.63
N ARG A 455 23.21 37.90 33.75
CA ARG A 455 22.87 37.21 35.01
C ARG A 455 23.99 37.16 36.06
N ILE A 456 25.26 37.19 35.66
CA ILE A 456 26.37 37.38 36.61
C ILE A 456 26.37 38.84 37.10
N ASP A 457 25.88 39.76 36.26
CA ASP A 457 25.97 41.20 36.48
C ASP A 457 24.96 41.70 37.54
N ASP A 458 23.68 41.29 37.48
CA ASP A 458 22.66 41.86 38.38
C ASP A 458 22.90 41.57 39.88
N ARG A 459 23.30 40.34 40.24
CA ARG A 459 23.66 40.02 41.64
C ARG A 459 25.07 40.47 41.99
N GLY A 460 26.00 40.41 41.03
CA GLY A 460 27.37 40.87 41.21
C GLY A 460 27.45 42.37 41.48
N TYR A 461 26.60 43.18 40.86
CA TYR A 461 26.61 44.63 40.97
C TYR A 461 26.29 45.13 42.39
N SER A 462 25.26 44.56 43.03
CA SER A 462 24.90 44.92 44.41
C SER A 462 25.99 44.54 45.42
N VAL A 463 26.57 43.34 45.27
CA VAL A 463 27.67 42.86 46.10
C VAL A 463 28.93 43.70 45.91
N GLN A 464 29.29 43.97 44.65
CA GLN A 464 30.45 44.79 44.30
C GLN A 464 30.33 46.21 44.86
N LYS A 465 29.16 46.85 44.74
CA LYS A 465 28.91 48.18 45.30
C LYS A 465 29.05 48.21 46.83
N THR A 466 28.60 47.14 47.50
CA THR A 466 28.72 47.01 48.97
C THR A 466 30.17 46.83 49.41
N ILE A 467 30.95 46.02 48.68
CA ILE A 467 32.38 45.83 48.93
C ILE A 467 33.13 47.15 48.70
N LEU A 468 32.86 47.86 47.60
CA LEU A 468 33.48 49.14 47.26
C LEU A 468 33.23 50.21 48.33
N ASN A 469 31.98 50.36 48.77
CA ASN A 469 31.62 51.33 49.82
C ASN A 469 32.34 51.01 51.14
N THR A 470 32.42 49.72 51.51
CA THR A 470 33.09 49.31 52.75
C THR A 470 34.60 49.53 52.67
N ASP A 471 35.20 49.25 51.53
CA ASP A 471 36.63 49.46 51.30
C ASP A 471 36.99 50.95 51.42
N GLN A 472 36.17 51.83 50.80
CA GLN A 472 36.37 53.27 50.86
C GLN A 472 36.17 53.85 52.28
N MET A 473 35.20 53.34 53.04
CA MET A 473 35.02 53.69 54.46
C MET A 473 36.21 53.27 55.31
N LYS A 474 36.76 52.07 55.08
CA LYS A 474 37.88 51.56 55.86
C LYS A 474 39.17 52.29 55.51
N ILE A 475 39.47 52.53 54.25
CA ILE A 475 40.64 53.32 53.82
C ILE A 475 40.61 54.74 54.42
N ASN A 476 39.45 55.40 54.43
CA ASN A 476 39.28 56.73 55.04
C ASN A 476 39.38 56.73 56.57
N SER A 477 39.31 55.57 57.24
CA SER A 477 39.49 55.45 58.69
C SER A 477 40.94 55.21 59.14
N TYR A 478 41.83 54.88 58.19
CA TYR A 478 43.27 54.68 58.41
C TYR A 478 44.13 55.88 57.98
N LEU A 479 43.55 56.83 57.25
CA LEU A 479 44.09 58.17 56.96
C LEU A 479 43.61 59.15 58.03
#